data_AF-A0A8J9ZNU3-F1
#
_entry.id   AF-A0A8J9ZNU3-F1
#
_cell.length_a   1.000
_cell.length_b   1.000
_cell.length_c   1.000
_cell.angle_alpha   90.00
_cell.angle_beta   90.00
_cell.angle_gamma   90.00
#
_symmetry.space_group_name_H-M   'P 1'
#
loop_
_entity.id
_entity.type
_entity.pdbx_description
1 polymer ?
#
loop_
_entity_poly.entity_id
_entity_poly.type
_entity_poly.pdbx_seq_one_letter_code
_entity_poly.pdbx_strand_id
1 'polypeptide(L)'
;MQIQCAQVFRVCGIASFVVFCVLYGSYQYYYNYYGYYGYGALRSSNDIDPGPAPKRWREDLHCGQYYPAEDGKPAECDPVSAHPCCSAVNLCGDTAAHCDCPTCVDYRNPGLPDLVPDPYVIQATAYLDTQPMSKLQCALSENCLARSASNADLNDKRKLLRFALKTENRGKGEFTPKLPRRFWIWHSCHQHFHSMDAFSFYDLLDNAGRQAAEGHKPSWCLENTGCGDTNSRPVRYNCRRGTQGISGGCWDTYTSDLDCQWIDVTDVKPGIYVMEVAVNHHRRISESDYSNNRVRCDVILEKASAYVYNCANTDLRGLGRVYR
;
A
#
# COMPACT_ATOMS: atom_id res chain seq x y z
N MET A 1 23.98 -15.95 -47.94
CA MET A 1 23.68 -14.93 -48.96
C MET A 1 24.40 -13.66 -48.55
N GLN A 2 25.21 -13.11 -49.44
CA GLN A 2 26.31 -12.18 -49.14
C GLN A 2 25.87 -10.91 -48.38
N ILE A 3 26.64 -10.59 -47.34
CA ILE A 3 26.68 -9.27 -46.72
C ILE A 3 27.66 -8.43 -47.54
N GLN A 4 27.19 -7.37 -48.18
CA GLN A 4 28.04 -6.30 -48.68
C GLN A 4 27.85 -5.07 -47.81
N CYS A 5 28.86 -4.78 -46.98
CA CYS A 5 29.02 -3.47 -46.35
C CYS A 5 29.70 -2.54 -47.35
N ALA A 6 29.02 -1.49 -47.79
CA ALA A 6 29.67 -0.36 -48.45
C ALA A 6 30.11 0.65 -47.38
N GLN A 7 31.42 0.85 -47.27
CA GLN A 7 32.01 2.02 -46.60
C GLN A 7 31.91 3.22 -47.54
N VAL A 8 31.49 4.40 -47.06
CA VAL A 8 31.98 5.71 -47.54
C VAL A 8 31.72 6.83 -46.50
N PHE A 9 32.85 7.38 -46.02
CA PHE A 9 33.23 8.77 -45.70
C PHE A 9 32.42 9.71 -44.77
N ARG A 10 33.16 10.24 -43.78
CA ARG A 10 32.90 11.48 -43.01
C ARG A 10 32.99 12.71 -43.92
N VAL A 11 32.00 13.59 -43.83
CA VAL A 11 32.13 15.04 -44.14
C VAL A 11 31.35 15.83 -43.07
N CYS A 12 31.93 16.98 -42.69
CA CYS A 12 31.45 17.97 -41.72
C CYS A 12 29.98 18.42 -41.90
N GLY A 13 29.36 18.76 -40.76
CA GLY A 13 28.43 19.89 -40.67
C GLY A 13 26.96 19.61 -40.95
N ILE A 14 26.17 19.54 -39.87
CA ILE A 14 24.76 19.94 -39.75
C ILE A 14 23.81 19.54 -40.91
N ALA A 15 23.12 18.41 -40.75
CA ALA A 15 21.69 18.26 -41.12
C ALA A 15 21.12 16.94 -40.58
N SER A 16 19.96 17.03 -39.93
CA SER A 16 19.14 15.90 -39.50
C SER A 16 18.76 14.99 -40.68
N PHE A 17 18.86 13.67 -40.50
CA PHE A 17 18.11 12.70 -41.32
C PHE A 17 17.52 11.62 -40.41
N VAL A 18 16.19 11.63 -40.31
CA VAL A 18 15.38 10.54 -39.76
C VAL A 18 15.28 9.47 -40.84
N VAL A 19 15.91 8.31 -40.63
CA VAL A 19 15.64 7.13 -41.44
C VAL A 19 14.32 6.53 -40.94
N PHE A 20 13.25 6.70 -41.71
CA PHE A 20 12.00 5.95 -41.53
C PHE A 20 12.23 4.51 -42.00
N CYS A 21 12.52 3.61 -41.07
CA CYS A 21 12.29 2.18 -41.26
C CYS A 21 10.91 1.84 -40.68
N VAL A 22 9.95 1.62 -41.57
CA VAL A 22 8.62 1.09 -41.23
C VAL A 22 8.79 -0.37 -40.85
N LEU A 23 8.60 -0.69 -39.57
CA LEU A 23 8.48 -2.08 -39.09
C LEU A 23 7.01 -2.34 -38.73
N TYR A 24 6.31 -3.03 -39.63
CA TYR A 24 5.14 -3.84 -39.28
C TYR A 24 5.64 -5.09 -38.54
N GLY A 25 5.19 -5.32 -37.31
CA GLY A 25 5.56 -6.52 -36.56
C GLY A 25 4.84 -6.62 -35.23
N SER A 26 3.69 -7.27 -35.24
CA SER A 26 2.99 -7.82 -34.08
C SER A 26 3.89 -8.75 -33.28
N TYR A 27 4.11 -8.46 -32.00
CA TYR A 27 4.71 -9.41 -31.06
C TYR A 27 3.66 -9.82 -30.01
N GLN A 28 3.13 -11.03 -30.20
CA GLN A 28 2.45 -11.81 -29.17
C GLN A 28 3.47 -12.28 -28.13
N TYR A 29 3.16 -12.09 -26.85
CA TYR A 29 3.89 -12.72 -25.75
C TYR A 29 3.54 -14.21 -25.69
N TYR A 30 4.46 -15.07 -26.12
CA TYR A 30 4.42 -16.51 -25.85
C TYR A 30 5.18 -16.81 -24.55
N TYR A 31 4.46 -17.32 -23.55
CA TYR A 31 5.08 -18.00 -22.40
C TYR A 31 5.62 -19.35 -22.88
N ASN A 32 6.93 -19.58 -22.74
CA ASN A 32 7.53 -20.90 -22.99
C ASN A 32 7.97 -21.54 -21.67
N TYR A 33 7.35 -22.69 -21.41
CA TYR A 33 7.62 -23.66 -20.37
C TYR A 33 8.81 -24.52 -20.84
N TYR A 34 9.96 -24.45 -20.19
CA TYR A 34 11.07 -25.38 -20.45
C TYR A 34 11.56 -26.01 -19.14
N GLY A 35 11.25 -27.30 -19.01
CA GLY A 35 11.81 -28.19 -17.99
C GLY A 35 13.28 -28.48 -18.27
N TYR A 36 14.05 -28.54 -17.19
CA TYR A 36 15.46 -28.93 -17.19
C TYR A 36 15.58 -30.45 -17.21
N TYR A 37 15.98 -31.02 -18.35
CA TYR A 37 16.64 -32.33 -18.40
C TYR A 37 18.16 -32.14 -18.32
N GLY A 38 18.78 -32.94 -17.46
CA GLY A 38 20.13 -32.72 -16.93
C GLY A 38 21.28 -32.92 -17.90
N TYR A 39 22.37 -32.21 -17.59
CA TYR A 39 23.74 -32.59 -17.94
C TYR A 39 24.50 -32.80 -16.64
N GLY A 40 25.07 -34.00 -16.48
CA GLY A 40 25.77 -34.44 -15.28
C GLY A 40 26.99 -33.59 -14.97
N ALA A 41 26.98 -32.95 -13.81
CA ALA A 41 28.17 -32.42 -13.17
C ALA A 41 28.84 -33.55 -12.35
N LEU A 42 30.15 -33.66 -12.50
CA LEU A 42 31.00 -34.59 -11.76
C LEU A 42 30.81 -34.35 -10.24
N ARG A 43 30.42 -35.42 -9.53
CA ARG A 43 30.17 -35.41 -8.09
C ARG A 43 31.48 -35.20 -7.31
N SER A 44 31.54 -34.12 -6.54
CA SER A 44 32.33 -34.07 -5.31
C SER A 44 31.56 -34.84 -4.24
N SER A 45 32.21 -35.77 -3.54
CA SER A 45 31.57 -36.75 -2.66
C SER A 45 31.17 -36.24 -1.27
N ASN A 46 30.92 -34.93 -1.10
CA ASN A 46 30.68 -34.34 0.23
C ASN A 46 29.46 -33.41 0.35
N ASP A 47 28.58 -33.33 -0.65
CA ASP A 47 27.35 -32.54 -0.51
C ASP A 47 26.27 -33.36 0.21
N ILE A 48 26.16 -33.15 1.51
CA ILE A 48 25.04 -33.61 2.35
C ILE A 48 23.81 -32.82 1.92
N ASP A 49 22.79 -33.52 1.42
CA ASP A 49 21.47 -32.97 1.14
C ASP A 49 20.92 -32.34 2.44
N PRO A 50 20.68 -31.01 2.51
CA PRO A 50 20.05 -30.44 3.69
C PRO A 50 18.62 -30.98 3.70
N GLY A 51 18.34 -31.87 4.67
CA GLY A 51 17.02 -32.46 4.84
C GLY A 51 15.90 -31.42 4.96
N PRO A 52 14.63 -31.86 5.01
CA PRO A 52 13.49 -30.96 5.15
C PRO A 52 13.72 -29.97 6.31
N ALA A 53 13.36 -28.70 6.07
CA ALA A 53 13.56 -27.65 7.04
C ALA A 53 12.99 -28.05 8.42
N PRO A 54 13.72 -27.79 9.52
CA PRO A 54 13.31 -28.24 10.86
C PRO A 54 11.96 -27.66 11.25
N LYS A 55 11.13 -28.48 11.90
CA LYS A 55 9.77 -28.13 12.32
C LYS A 55 9.83 -27.07 13.41
N ARG A 56 9.06 -25.98 13.25
CA ARG A 56 9.09 -24.82 14.16
C ARG A 56 8.09 -24.89 15.32
N TRP A 57 7.17 -25.84 15.28
CA TRP A 57 6.14 -26.05 16.30
C TRP A 57 6.24 -27.46 16.88
N ARG A 58 5.80 -27.62 18.12
CA ARG A 58 5.91 -28.88 18.85
C ARG A 58 4.60 -29.67 18.83
N GLU A 59 4.72 -30.99 18.86
CA GLU A 59 3.55 -31.89 18.91
C GLU A 59 2.84 -31.88 20.28
N ASP A 60 3.53 -31.44 21.34
CA ASP A 60 2.97 -31.29 22.69
C ASP A 60 2.22 -29.95 22.88
N LEU A 61 2.05 -29.17 21.81
CA LEU A 61 1.39 -27.87 21.79
C LEU A 61 2.04 -26.81 22.69
N HIS A 62 3.27 -27.03 23.16
CA HIS A 62 4.01 -25.98 23.85
C HIS A 62 4.71 -25.02 22.88
N CYS A 63 4.77 -23.75 23.27
CA CYS A 63 5.30 -22.66 22.47
C CYS A 63 6.08 -21.66 23.35
N GLY A 64 6.80 -20.71 22.74
CA GLY A 64 7.50 -19.65 23.46
C GLY A 64 8.88 -20.03 23.96
N GLN A 65 9.54 -19.09 24.65
CA GLN A 65 10.99 -19.11 24.91
C GLN A 65 11.49 -20.29 25.78
N TYR A 66 10.61 -20.90 26.55
CA TYR A 66 10.95 -22.00 27.45
C TYR A 66 10.84 -23.37 26.79
N TYR A 67 10.26 -23.44 25.59
CA TYR A 67 9.99 -24.67 24.87
C TYR A 67 10.63 -24.59 23.48
N PRO A 68 11.89 -25.00 23.31
CA PRO A 68 12.54 -24.95 22.01
C PRO A 68 11.91 -25.90 20.98
N ALA A 69 11.90 -25.48 19.71
CA ALA A 69 11.59 -26.32 18.55
C ALA A 69 12.83 -27.12 18.10
N GLU A 70 12.69 -27.88 17.00
CA GLU A 70 13.76 -28.74 16.47
C GLU A 70 15.00 -27.94 16.03
N ASP A 71 14.83 -26.67 15.66
CA ASP A 71 15.91 -25.77 15.29
C ASP A 71 16.56 -25.04 16.49
N GLY A 72 16.16 -25.38 17.72
CA GLY A 72 16.65 -24.79 18.97
C GLY A 72 16.12 -23.39 19.27
N LYS A 73 15.23 -22.84 18.43
CA LYS A 73 14.56 -21.55 18.69
C LYS A 73 13.29 -21.75 19.52
N PRO A 74 12.75 -20.69 20.15
CA PRO A 74 11.44 -20.74 20.79
C PRO A 74 10.39 -21.36 19.88
N ALA A 75 9.63 -22.34 20.37
CA ALA A 75 8.62 -23.01 19.56
C ALA A 75 7.48 -22.07 19.19
N GLU A 76 7.09 -22.13 17.93
CA GLU A 76 5.92 -21.48 17.36
C GLU A 76 4.68 -22.37 17.53
N CYS A 77 3.51 -21.88 17.12
CA CYS A 77 2.33 -22.71 16.90
C CYS A 77 2.11 -22.92 15.40
N ASP A 78 1.55 -24.06 15.03
CA ASP A 78 1.30 -24.39 13.62
C ASP A 78 0.25 -23.43 13.02
N PRO A 79 0.64 -22.58 12.04
CA PRO A 79 -0.24 -21.58 11.42
C PRO A 79 -1.51 -22.12 10.79
N VAL A 80 -1.48 -23.37 10.32
CA VAL A 80 -2.59 -24.00 9.59
C VAL A 80 -3.36 -25.01 10.44
N SER A 81 -2.95 -25.20 11.70
CA SER A 81 -3.63 -26.09 12.63
C SER A 81 -4.87 -25.45 13.27
N ALA A 82 -5.62 -26.28 14.00
CA ALA A 82 -6.68 -25.82 14.90
C ALA A 82 -6.17 -25.04 16.11
N HIS A 83 -4.84 -24.92 16.33
CA HIS A 83 -4.25 -24.28 17.49
C HIS A 83 -3.13 -23.30 17.11
N PRO A 84 -3.43 -22.24 16.35
CA PRO A 84 -2.39 -21.43 15.74
C PRO A 84 -1.88 -20.29 16.63
N CYS A 85 -2.45 -20.08 17.82
CA CYS A 85 -2.05 -19.00 18.72
C CYS A 85 -1.30 -19.52 19.96
N CYS A 86 -0.15 -18.94 20.26
CA CYS A 86 0.56 -19.16 21.52
C CYS A 86 0.06 -18.21 22.61
N SER A 87 -0.49 -18.79 23.68
CA SER A 87 -1.00 -18.08 24.84
C SER A 87 0.11 -17.55 25.76
N ALA A 88 -0.25 -16.66 26.70
CA ALA A 88 0.63 -16.20 27.77
C ALA A 88 1.22 -17.33 28.65
N VAL A 89 0.57 -18.49 28.67
CA VAL A 89 1.00 -19.67 29.44
C VAL A 89 1.79 -20.68 28.60
N ASN A 90 2.29 -20.27 27.43
CA ASN A 90 3.15 -21.10 26.56
C ASN A 90 2.45 -22.36 26.02
N LEU A 91 1.16 -22.22 25.68
CA LEU A 91 0.34 -23.27 25.08
C LEU A 91 -0.34 -22.79 23.81
N CYS A 92 -0.31 -23.62 22.77
CA CYS A 92 -0.99 -23.41 21.50
C CYS A 92 -2.50 -23.68 21.63
N GLY A 93 -3.32 -22.77 21.10
CA GLY A 93 -4.77 -22.88 21.06
C GLY A 93 -5.42 -21.87 20.11
N ASP A 94 -6.74 -21.77 20.13
CA ASP A 94 -7.55 -20.95 19.21
C ASP A 94 -8.57 -20.03 19.89
N THR A 95 -8.68 -20.08 21.22
CA THR A 95 -9.63 -19.23 21.95
C THR A 95 -9.11 -17.80 22.12
N ALA A 96 -9.99 -16.86 22.49
CA ALA A 96 -9.59 -15.48 22.80
C ALA A 96 -8.49 -15.40 23.88
N ALA A 97 -8.45 -16.31 24.85
CA ALA A 97 -7.37 -16.36 25.84
C ALA A 97 -6.01 -16.77 25.24
N HIS A 98 -6.01 -17.46 24.10
CA HIS A 98 -4.80 -17.87 23.37
C HIS A 98 -4.38 -16.84 22.33
N CYS A 99 -5.31 -16.11 21.72
CA CYS A 99 -5.03 -15.20 20.61
C CYS A 99 -5.06 -13.70 21.02
N ASP A 100 -5.95 -13.30 21.93
CA ASP A 100 -6.32 -11.89 22.20
C ASP A 100 -5.80 -11.40 23.56
N CYS A 101 -4.64 -11.89 23.99
CA CYS A 101 -3.97 -11.41 25.20
C CYS A 101 -2.73 -10.53 24.89
N PRO A 102 -2.29 -9.65 25.82
CA PRO A 102 -1.20 -8.71 25.56
C PRO A 102 0.13 -9.36 25.15
N THR A 103 0.39 -10.59 25.61
CA THR A 103 1.63 -11.33 25.35
C THR A 103 1.45 -12.50 24.39
N CYS A 104 0.24 -12.71 23.86
CA CYS A 104 -0.08 -13.82 22.97
C CYS A 104 0.51 -13.60 21.58
N VAL A 105 0.88 -14.68 20.87
CA VAL A 105 1.38 -14.63 19.49
C VAL A 105 0.46 -15.45 18.60
N ASP A 106 -0.09 -14.85 17.55
CA ASP A 106 -0.96 -15.54 16.61
C ASP A 106 -0.13 -15.90 15.38
N TYR A 107 0.12 -17.19 15.18
CA TYR A 107 0.94 -17.72 14.10
C TYR A 107 0.15 -17.97 12.83
N ARG A 108 -1.18 -17.73 12.79
CA ARG A 108 -1.91 -17.63 11.52
C ARG A 108 -1.27 -16.59 10.60
N ASN A 109 -0.68 -15.55 11.21
CA ASN A 109 0.07 -14.49 10.53
C ASN A 109 1.25 -14.00 11.40
N PRO A 110 2.36 -14.77 11.46
CA PRO A 110 3.44 -14.51 12.40
C PRO A 110 4.28 -13.32 11.93
N GLY A 111 3.89 -12.11 12.34
CA GLY A 111 4.65 -10.89 12.10
C GLY A 111 4.39 -10.20 10.77
N LEU A 112 3.18 -10.34 10.19
CA LEU A 112 2.74 -9.45 9.11
C LEU A 112 2.12 -8.15 9.69
N PRO A 113 2.24 -7.02 8.99
CA PRO A 113 1.49 -5.81 9.29
C PRO A 113 -0.02 -5.98 9.02
N ASP A 114 -0.84 -5.09 9.58
CA ASP A 114 -2.29 -5.00 9.35
C ASP A 114 -2.70 -3.53 9.29
N LEU A 115 -2.86 -2.97 8.09
CA LEU A 115 -3.16 -1.56 7.91
C LEU A 115 -4.65 -1.28 7.94
N VAL A 116 -5.06 -0.55 8.97
CA VAL A 116 -6.45 -0.14 9.16
C VAL A 116 -6.58 1.38 9.05
N PRO A 117 -7.23 1.90 7.99
CA PRO A 117 -7.59 3.29 7.90
C PRO A 117 -8.66 3.66 8.95
N ASP A 118 -8.52 4.84 9.57
CA ASP A 118 -9.42 5.33 10.61
C ASP A 118 -10.62 6.07 9.98
N PRO A 119 -11.85 5.49 10.03
CA PRO A 119 -13.03 6.11 9.43
C PRO A 119 -13.46 7.40 10.12
N TYR A 120 -13.20 7.54 11.43
CA TYR A 120 -13.61 8.72 12.18
C TYR A 120 -12.76 9.93 11.81
N VAL A 121 -11.45 9.73 11.66
CA VAL A 121 -10.54 10.80 11.20
C VAL A 121 -10.96 11.31 9.83
N ILE A 122 -11.27 10.41 8.88
CA ILE A 122 -11.76 10.80 7.55
C ILE A 122 -13.03 11.64 7.67
N GLN A 123 -14.03 11.16 8.42
CA GLN A 123 -15.31 11.85 8.55
C GLN A 123 -15.17 13.24 9.20
N ALA A 124 -14.41 13.33 10.30
CA ALA A 124 -14.30 14.53 11.12
C ALA A 124 -13.48 15.65 10.46
N THR A 125 -12.63 15.31 9.49
CA THR A 125 -11.70 16.24 8.86
C THR A 125 -12.03 16.54 7.41
N ALA A 126 -13.12 15.97 6.89
CA ALA A 126 -13.52 16.16 5.50
C ALA A 126 -14.16 17.54 5.28
N TYR A 127 -13.72 18.25 4.24
CA TYR A 127 -14.32 19.52 3.82
C TYR A 127 -14.07 19.79 2.33
N LEU A 128 -14.89 20.67 1.75
CA LEU A 128 -14.69 21.14 0.38
C LEU A 128 -13.83 22.41 0.38
N ASP A 129 -12.72 22.35 -0.33
CA ASP A 129 -11.81 23.47 -0.54
C ASP A 129 -11.85 23.93 -2.00
N THR A 130 -11.70 25.23 -2.25
CA THR A 130 -11.65 25.79 -3.60
C THR A 130 -10.37 26.60 -3.78
N GLN A 131 -9.45 26.10 -4.59
CA GLN A 131 -8.15 26.74 -4.82
C GLN A 131 -7.96 27.11 -6.30
N PRO A 132 -7.34 28.27 -6.59
CA PRO A 132 -6.94 28.61 -7.95
C PRO A 132 -5.76 27.73 -8.41
N MET A 133 -5.67 27.46 -9.71
CA MET A 133 -4.58 26.70 -10.31
C MET A 133 -3.20 27.31 -10.04
N SER A 134 -3.11 28.63 -9.85
CA SER A 134 -1.87 29.32 -9.43
C SER A 134 -1.27 28.76 -8.14
N LYS A 135 -2.07 28.18 -7.24
CA LYS A 135 -1.59 27.52 -6.01
C LYS A 135 -1.39 26.01 -6.17
N LEU A 136 -1.89 25.40 -7.24
CA LEU A 136 -1.93 23.94 -7.43
C LEU A 136 -0.92 23.44 -8.47
N GLN A 137 0.06 24.27 -8.86
CA GLN A 137 1.05 23.89 -9.87
C GLN A 137 1.87 22.66 -9.46
N CYS A 138 2.18 22.53 -8.16
CA CYS A 138 2.83 21.35 -7.61
C CYS A 138 1.96 20.11 -7.74
N ALA A 139 0.73 20.17 -7.21
CA ALA A 139 -0.24 19.09 -7.33
C ALA A 139 -0.53 18.69 -8.79
N LEU A 140 -0.54 19.63 -9.74
CA LEU A 140 -0.67 19.33 -11.16
C LEU A 140 0.54 18.51 -11.67
N SER A 141 1.76 18.93 -11.34
CA SER A 141 2.98 18.23 -11.76
C SER A 141 3.11 16.83 -11.14
N GLU A 142 2.48 16.61 -10.00
CA GLU A 142 2.40 15.32 -9.31
C GLU A 142 1.19 14.47 -9.71
N ASN A 143 0.39 14.91 -10.69
CA ASN A 143 -0.83 14.24 -11.15
C ASN A 143 -1.88 14.02 -10.04
N CYS A 144 -2.05 15.00 -9.15
CA CYS A 144 -3.01 14.97 -8.06
C CYS A 144 -4.35 15.65 -8.37
N LEU A 145 -4.52 16.14 -9.59
CA LEU A 145 -5.75 16.78 -10.06
C LEU A 145 -6.38 15.94 -11.17
N ALA A 146 -7.67 16.14 -11.42
CA ALA A 146 -8.33 15.51 -12.56
C ALA A 146 -7.72 16.03 -13.88
N ARG A 147 -7.77 15.23 -14.95
CA ARG A 147 -7.19 15.55 -16.26
C ARG A 147 -7.62 16.89 -16.82
N SER A 148 -8.83 17.35 -16.52
CA SER A 148 -9.31 18.68 -16.95
C SER A 148 -8.43 19.83 -16.45
N ALA A 149 -7.68 19.64 -15.36
CA ALA A 149 -6.76 20.63 -14.81
C ALA A 149 -5.54 20.88 -15.71
N SER A 150 -5.17 19.96 -16.62
CA SER A 150 -4.00 20.14 -17.49
C SER A 150 -4.16 21.29 -18.49
N ASN A 151 -5.41 21.68 -18.77
CA ASN A 151 -5.75 22.73 -19.73
C ASN A 151 -6.30 23.99 -19.05
N ALA A 152 -6.25 24.05 -17.72
CA ALA A 152 -6.84 25.13 -16.93
C ALA A 152 -5.89 26.34 -16.85
N ASP A 153 -6.44 27.56 -16.91
CA ASP A 153 -5.71 28.81 -16.65
C ASP A 153 -5.29 28.89 -15.17
N LEU A 154 -4.25 29.65 -14.84
CA LEU A 154 -3.81 29.90 -13.46
C LEU A 154 -4.90 30.49 -12.55
N ASN A 155 -5.90 31.16 -13.11
CA ASN A 155 -7.03 31.72 -12.38
C ASN A 155 -8.22 30.76 -12.24
N ASP A 156 -8.24 29.68 -13.03
CA ASP A 156 -9.28 28.66 -12.93
C ASP A 156 -9.22 28.01 -11.56
N LYS A 157 -10.38 27.66 -11.02
CA LYS A 157 -10.52 27.11 -9.68
C LYS A 157 -10.79 25.62 -9.73
N ARG A 158 -10.18 24.89 -8.81
CA ARG A 158 -10.45 23.47 -8.56
C ARG A 158 -11.22 23.31 -7.26
N LYS A 159 -12.22 22.42 -7.25
CA LYS A 159 -12.94 22.00 -6.04
C LYS A 159 -12.31 20.71 -5.53
N LEU A 160 -11.74 20.74 -4.34
CA LEU A 160 -10.97 19.66 -3.75
C LEU A 160 -11.72 19.16 -2.51
N LEU A 161 -12.20 17.92 -2.53
CA LEU A 161 -12.74 17.26 -1.34
C LEU A 161 -11.56 16.76 -0.51
N ARG A 162 -11.15 17.56 0.47
CA ARG A 162 -10.02 17.29 1.38
C ARG A 162 -10.48 16.44 2.55
N PHE A 163 -9.60 15.59 3.09
CA PHE A 163 -9.82 14.79 4.30
C PHE A 163 -8.48 14.27 4.80
N ALA A 164 -8.32 14.09 6.11
CA ALA A 164 -7.12 13.45 6.67
C ALA A 164 -7.23 11.93 6.58
N LEU A 165 -6.09 11.25 6.43
CA LEU A 165 -5.98 9.81 6.47
C LEU A 165 -5.00 9.39 7.58
N LYS A 166 -5.54 8.84 8.66
CA LYS A 166 -4.75 8.12 9.67
C LYS A 166 -4.83 6.62 9.36
N THR A 167 -3.68 5.97 9.19
CA THR A 167 -3.56 4.54 8.93
C THR A 167 -2.80 3.89 10.08
N GLU A 168 -3.47 3.02 10.82
CA GLU A 168 -2.88 2.27 11.94
C GLU A 168 -2.32 0.94 11.44
N ASN A 169 -1.13 0.56 11.91
CA ASN A 169 -0.66 -0.82 11.78
C ASN A 169 -1.06 -1.60 13.04
N ARG A 170 -2.15 -2.36 12.97
CA ARG A 170 -2.65 -3.22 14.05
C ARG A 170 -1.99 -4.60 14.09
N GLY A 171 -1.14 -4.87 13.10
CA GLY A 171 -0.43 -6.13 12.98
C GLY A 171 0.77 -6.21 13.90
N LYS A 172 1.34 -7.41 14.00
CA LYS A 172 2.56 -7.66 14.79
C LYS A 172 3.84 -7.40 13.98
N GLY A 173 3.71 -7.24 12.65
CA GLY A 173 4.80 -6.97 11.71
C GLY A 173 5.05 -5.50 11.41
N GLU A 174 6.20 -5.21 10.81
CA GLU A 174 6.54 -3.89 10.29
C GLU A 174 6.00 -3.75 8.85
N PHE A 175 5.24 -2.69 8.57
CA PHE A 175 4.87 -2.36 7.19
C PHE A 175 6.00 -1.53 6.58
N THR A 176 6.77 -2.11 5.65
CA THR A 176 7.92 -1.42 5.04
C THR A 176 7.86 -1.47 3.51
N PRO A 177 8.36 -0.43 2.81
CA PRO A 177 8.42 -0.43 1.36
C PRO A 177 9.29 -1.58 0.84
N LYS A 178 8.78 -2.36 -0.12
CA LYS A 178 9.55 -3.43 -0.78
C LYS A 178 10.66 -2.92 -1.69
N LEU A 179 10.53 -1.69 -2.20
CA LEU A 179 11.49 -1.11 -3.14
C LEU A 179 12.70 -0.55 -2.39
N PRO A 180 13.93 -0.95 -2.77
CA PRO A 180 15.15 -0.33 -2.27
C PRO A 180 15.14 1.19 -2.51
N ARG A 181 15.79 1.95 -1.61
CA ARG A 181 15.83 3.43 -1.65
C ARG A 181 16.16 4.04 -3.01
N ARG A 182 16.95 3.37 -3.85
CA ARG A 182 17.31 3.83 -5.21
C ARG A 182 16.12 3.99 -6.16
N PHE A 183 14.98 3.35 -5.87
CA PHE A 183 13.75 3.45 -6.67
C PHE A 183 12.73 4.42 -6.07
N TRP A 184 13.05 5.06 -4.94
CA TRP A 184 12.17 6.05 -4.36
C TRP A 184 12.19 7.32 -5.22
N ILE A 185 11.02 7.88 -5.47
CA ILE A 185 10.85 9.07 -6.32
C ILE A 185 10.99 10.30 -5.41
N TRP A 186 11.89 11.21 -5.77
CA TRP A 186 12.00 12.50 -5.08
C TRP A 186 10.91 13.44 -5.57
N HIS A 187 10.20 14.05 -4.63
CA HIS A 187 9.18 15.04 -4.92
C HIS A 187 9.69 16.43 -4.52
N SER A 188 10.04 17.24 -5.53
CA SER A 188 10.60 18.57 -5.34
C SER A 188 9.66 19.53 -4.62
N CYS A 189 8.35 19.32 -4.75
CA CYS A 189 7.33 20.14 -4.08
C CYS A 189 7.28 19.90 -2.58
N HIS A 190 7.50 18.67 -2.12
CA HIS A 190 7.42 18.31 -0.70
C HIS A 190 8.77 18.02 -0.05
N GLN A 191 9.86 18.15 -0.83
CA GLN A 191 11.25 17.98 -0.41
C GLN A 191 11.54 16.68 0.34
N HIS A 192 10.89 15.59 -0.06
CA HIS A 192 11.16 14.25 0.45
C HIS A 192 10.90 13.16 -0.59
N PHE A 193 11.26 11.92 -0.25
CA PHE A 193 11.11 10.76 -1.12
C PHE A 193 9.80 10.02 -0.84
N HIS A 194 9.06 9.67 -1.90
CA HIS A 194 7.97 8.72 -1.82
C HIS A 194 8.51 7.31 -2.06
N SER A 195 8.25 6.39 -1.14
CA SER A 195 8.81 5.03 -1.16
C SER A 195 7.93 3.99 -1.85
N MET A 196 6.70 4.38 -2.21
CA MET A 196 5.72 3.54 -2.90
C MET A 196 4.93 4.39 -3.90
N ASP A 197 4.80 3.91 -5.14
CA ASP A 197 4.08 4.64 -6.20
C ASP A 197 2.57 4.81 -5.94
N ALA A 198 1.98 4.00 -5.05
CA ALA A 198 0.58 4.12 -4.65
C ALA A 198 0.36 3.40 -3.31
N PHE A 199 0.29 4.17 -2.22
CA PHE A 199 0.03 3.62 -0.88
C PHE A 199 -1.47 3.57 -0.58
N SER A 200 -2.18 4.65 -0.92
CA SER A 200 -3.62 4.76 -0.77
C SER A 200 -4.32 5.08 -2.09
N PHE A 201 -5.62 4.83 -2.13
CA PHE A 201 -6.50 5.02 -3.28
C PHE A 201 -7.75 5.73 -2.81
N TYR A 202 -8.06 6.85 -3.47
CA TYR A 202 -9.21 7.69 -3.16
C TYR A 202 -10.14 7.71 -4.36
N ASP A 203 -11.35 7.20 -4.19
CA ASP A 203 -12.37 7.14 -5.22
C ASP A 203 -13.66 7.81 -4.72
N LEU A 204 -14.37 8.44 -5.66
CA LEU A 204 -15.74 8.89 -5.46
C LEU A 204 -16.63 8.11 -6.43
N LEU A 205 -17.62 7.40 -5.91
CA LEU A 205 -18.47 6.49 -6.67
C LEU A 205 -19.91 7.03 -6.76
N ASP A 206 -20.54 6.87 -7.92
CA ASP A 206 -21.96 7.14 -8.12
C ASP A 206 -22.85 6.03 -7.53
N ASN A 207 -24.18 6.22 -7.58
CA ASN A 207 -25.15 5.25 -7.08
C ASN A 207 -25.12 3.88 -7.81
N ALA A 208 -24.48 3.81 -8.97
CA ALA A 208 -24.27 2.56 -9.71
C ALA A 208 -22.90 1.91 -9.38
N GLY A 209 -22.13 2.49 -8.46
CA GLY A 209 -20.80 2.02 -8.08
C GLY A 209 -19.71 2.35 -9.11
N ARG A 210 -19.98 3.26 -10.05
CA ARG A 210 -19.00 3.69 -11.06
C ARG A 210 -18.24 4.90 -10.56
N GLN A 211 -16.99 5.05 -10.97
CA GLN A 211 -16.18 6.23 -10.65
C GLN A 211 -16.85 7.50 -11.19
N ALA A 212 -17.21 8.40 -10.27
CA ALA A 212 -17.79 9.71 -10.52
C ALA A 212 -16.71 10.80 -10.64
N ALA A 213 -15.59 10.64 -9.93
CA ALA A 213 -14.39 11.45 -10.04
C ALA A 213 -13.23 10.61 -10.59
N GLU A 214 -12.25 11.26 -11.20
CA GLU A 214 -10.99 10.58 -11.52
C GLU A 214 -10.28 10.22 -10.22
N GLY A 215 -10.10 8.93 -9.96
CA GLY A 215 -9.51 8.43 -8.73
C GLY A 215 -8.09 8.93 -8.53
N HIS A 216 -7.75 9.25 -7.28
CA HIS A 216 -6.43 9.74 -6.90
C HIS A 216 -5.62 8.63 -6.22
N LYS A 217 -4.35 8.50 -6.61
CA LYS A 217 -3.42 7.48 -6.11
C LYS A 217 -2.19 8.16 -5.53
N PRO A 218 -2.26 8.71 -4.32
CA PRO A 218 -1.10 9.38 -3.77
C PRO A 218 -0.03 8.37 -3.38
N SER A 219 1.19 8.73 -3.75
CA SER A 219 2.42 8.18 -3.22
C SER A 219 2.83 9.00 -2.01
N TRP A 220 3.20 8.35 -0.92
CA TRP A 220 3.37 8.98 0.38
C TRP A 220 4.64 8.46 1.08
N CYS A 221 5.07 9.16 2.12
CA CYS A 221 6.23 8.79 2.90
C CYS A 221 5.86 8.06 4.21
N LEU A 222 6.19 6.77 4.33
CA LEU A 222 5.72 6.01 5.49
C LEU A 222 6.54 6.35 6.75
N GLU A 223 5.89 6.89 7.78
CA GLU A 223 6.50 7.15 9.08
C GLU A 223 5.57 6.91 10.28
N ASN A 224 6.19 6.79 11.47
CA ASN A 224 5.43 6.67 12.72
C ASN A 224 5.10 8.09 13.23
N THR A 225 3.98 8.67 12.78
CA THR A 225 3.47 9.96 13.28
C THR A 225 2.98 9.88 14.73
N GLY A 226 2.64 8.69 15.20
CA GLY A 226 2.39 8.37 16.61
C GLY A 226 2.34 6.86 16.84
N CYS A 227 2.40 6.47 18.12
CA CYS A 227 2.30 5.08 18.54
C CYS A 227 1.42 4.98 19.79
N GLY A 228 0.81 3.80 19.99
CA GLY A 228 0.19 3.44 21.27
C GLY A 228 1.21 3.44 22.42
N ASP A 229 0.75 3.10 23.63
CA ASP A 229 1.44 3.21 24.93
C ASP A 229 2.92 3.63 24.84
N THR A 230 3.11 4.94 24.94
CA THR A 230 4.25 5.72 24.42
C THR A 230 5.55 5.54 25.20
N ASN A 231 5.56 4.66 26.20
CA ASN A 231 6.69 4.47 27.12
C ASN A 231 7.71 3.42 26.66
N SER A 232 7.53 2.75 25.51
CA SER A 232 8.39 1.60 25.16
C SER A 232 8.81 1.45 23.70
N ARG A 233 8.34 2.29 22.77
CA ARG A 233 8.69 2.16 21.35
C ARG A 233 9.25 3.46 20.78
N PRO A 234 10.57 3.57 20.54
CA PRO A 234 11.13 4.73 19.85
C PRO A 234 10.54 4.85 18.43
N VAL A 235 10.30 6.08 17.98
CA VAL A 235 9.88 6.39 16.60
C VAL A 235 10.96 5.89 15.63
N ARG A 236 10.75 4.68 15.08
CA ARG A 236 11.72 3.95 14.26
C ARG A 236 11.80 4.47 12.83
N TYR A 237 10.66 4.85 12.26
CA TYR A 237 10.54 5.31 10.88
C TYR A 237 10.27 6.81 10.83
N ASN A 238 11.02 7.51 9.99
CA ASN A 238 10.97 8.97 9.85
C ASN A 238 11.41 9.37 8.45
N CYS A 239 10.58 10.19 7.81
CA CYS A 239 10.73 10.63 6.43
C CYS A 239 11.92 11.55 6.16
N ARG A 240 12.33 12.35 7.15
CA ARG A 240 13.38 13.37 7.01
C ARG A 240 14.79 12.79 7.03
N ARG A 241 15.04 11.77 7.85
CA ARG A 241 16.41 11.25 8.11
C ARG A 241 16.51 9.74 8.30
N GLY A 242 15.40 9.00 8.16
CA GLY A 242 15.32 7.59 8.52
C GLY A 242 14.97 6.65 7.38
N THR A 243 14.69 5.40 7.78
CA THR A 243 13.99 4.44 6.93
C THR A 243 12.49 4.73 6.96
N GLN A 244 11.76 4.25 5.96
CA GLN A 244 10.32 4.41 5.88
C GLN A 244 9.61 3.11 6.27
N GLY A 245 8.48 3.26 6.93
CA GLY A 245 7.61 2.18 7.36
C GLY A 245 6.64 2.61 8.45
N ILE A 246 5.74 1.71 8.82
CA ILE A 246 4.80 1.87 9.93
C ILE A 246 4.99 0.68 10.87
N SER A 247 5.43 0.95 12.09
CA SER A 247 5.64 -0.10 13.08
C SER A 247 4.34 -0.66 13.63
N GLY A 248 4.33 -1.94 14.02
CA GLY A 248 3.18 -2.54 14.69
C GLY A 248 2.80 -1.71 15.93
N GLY A 249 1.52 -1.40 16.10
CA GLY A 249 1.00 -0.52 17.15
C GLY A 249 1.25 0.98 16.93
N CYS A 250 1.80 1.38 15.79
CA CYS A 250 1.97 2.78 15.38
C CYS A 250 1.04 3.15 14.22
N TRP A 251 0.99 4.43 13.89
CA TRP A 251 0.20 4.94 12.79
C TRP A 251 0.92 6.06 12.03
N ASP A 252 0.53 6.19 10.77
CA ASP A 252 0.90 7.29 9.89
C ASP A 252 -0.33 8.17 9.64
N THR A 253 -0.17 9.49 9.74
CA THR A 253 -1.27 10.46 9.61
C THR A 253 -0.92 11.50 8.55
N TYR A 254 -1.68 11.48 7.46
CA TYR A 254 -1.71 12.52 6.46
C TYR A 254 -2.84 13.50 6.78
N THR A 255 -2.48 14.74 7.12
CA THR A 255 -3.46 15.78 7.47
C THR A 255 -4.12 16.37 6.22
N SER A 256 -5.34 16.89 6.35
CA SER A 256 -6.17 17.35 5.22
C SER A 256 -5.64 18.60 4.50
N ASP A 257 -4.72 19.34 5.12
CA ASP A 257 -4.03 20.49 4.54
C ASP A 257 -2.87 20.12 3.63
N LEU A 258 -2.41 18.86 3.65
CA LEU A 258 -1.33 18.41 2.77
C LEU A 258 -1.75 18.47 1.30
N ASP A 259 -0.79 18.79 0.43
CA ASP A 259 -0.98 18.72 -1.01
C ASP A 259 -1.23 17.27 -1.44
N CYS A 260 -2.11 17.06 -2.42
CA CYS A 260 -2.57 15.75 -2.89
C CYS A 260 -3.45 14.95 -1.89
N GLN A 261 -3.76 15.50 -0.71
CA GLN A 261 -4.63 14.85 0.26
C GLN A 261 -6.12 15.19 0.03
N TRP A 262 -6.61 14.88 -1.18
CA TRP A 262 -7.99 15.16 -1.62
C TRP A 262 -8.47 14.25 -2.75
N ILE A 263 -9.76 14.38 -3.10
CA ILE A 263 -10.32 13.99 -4.41
C ILE A 263 -10.69 15.27 -5.16
N ASP A 264 -10.22 15.44 -6.40
CA ASP A 264 -10.63 16.57 -7.25
C ASP A 264 -12.04 16.34 -7.78
N VAL A 265 -12.99 17.12 -7.28
CA VAL A 265 -14.43 17.03 -7.60
C VAL A 265 -14.89 18.21 -8.47
N THR A 266 -13.96 18.86 -9.18
CA THR A 266 -14.26 20.02 -10.03
C THR A 266 -15.31 19.68 -11.09
N ASP A 267 -15.15 18.54 -11.78
CA ASP A 267 -16.00 18.10 -12.88
C ASP A 267 -17.21 17.28 -12.40
N VAL A 268 -17.33 17.06 -11.09
CA VAL A 268 -18.42 16.29 -10.48
C VAL A 268 -19.60 17.22 -10.20
N LYS A 269 -20.79 16.79 -10.62
CA LYS A 269 -22.05 17.50 -10.37
C LYS A 269 -22.47 17.36 -8.90
N PRO A 270 -23.25 18.30 -8.35
CA PRO A 270 -23.89 18.09 -7.05
C PRO A 270 -24.75 16.82 -7.04
N GLY A 271 -24.74 16.08 -5.94
CA GLY A 271 -25.40 14.78 -5.84
C GLY A 271 -25.00 13.99 -4.60
N ILE A 272 -25.49 12.75 -4.54
CA ILE A 272 -25.17 11.79 -3.49
C ILE A 272 -24.20 10.77 -4.07
N TYR A 273 -23.13 10.48 -3.33
CA TYR A 273 -22.02 9.65 -3.75
C TYR A 273 -21.53 8.78 -2.59
N VAL A 274 -20.68 7.81 -2.91
CA VAL A 274 -19.92 7.04 -1.91
C VAL A 274 -18.44 7.37 -2.10
N MET A 275 -17.81 7.91 -1.05
CA MET A 275 -16.36 8.04 -1.03
C MET A 275 -15.75 6.74 -0.52
N GLU A 276 -14.73 6.26 -1.23
CA GLU A 276 -14.00 5.06 -0.90
C GLU A 276 -12.52 5.39 -0.73
N VAL A 277 -11.97 5.03 0.44
CA VAL A 277 -10.56 5.20 0.77
C VAL A 277 -9.99 3.82 1.06
N ALA A 278 -8.98 3.41 0.31
CA ALA A 278 -8.34 2.10 0.48
C ALA A 278 -6.83 2.23 0.65
N VAL A 279 -6.25 1.44 1.55
CA VAL A 279 -4.79 1.34 1.78
C VAL A 279 -4.28 -0.01 1.27
N ASN A 280 -3.04 -0.02 0.76
CA ASN A 280 -2.42 -1.20 0.15
C ASN A 280 -3.36 -1.97 -0.81
N HIS A 281 -4.15 -1.23 -1.60
CA HIS A 281 -5.23 -1.78 -2.43
C HIS A 281 -4.76 -2.90 -3.38
N HIS A 282 -3.56 -2.76 -3.96
CA HIS A 282 -2.97 -3.74 -4.86
C HIS A 282 -2.25 -4.90 -4.15
N ARG A 283 -2.29 -4.94 -2.81
CA ARG A 283 -1.66 -5.98 -1.97
C ARG A 283 -0.18 -6.18 -2.30
N ARG A 284 0.53 -5.06 -2.56
CA ARG A 284 1.96 -5.08 -2.89
C ARG A 284 2.77 -5.56 -1.69
N ILE A 285 2.30 -5.27 -0.47
CA ILE A 285 2.87 -5.75 0.79
C ILE A 285 1.90 -6.78 1.40
N SER A 286 2.47 -7.84 1.98
CA SER A 286 1.71 -8.90 2.64
C SER A 286 1.17 -8.37 3.98
N GLU A 287 -0.11 -8.55 4.24
CA GLU A 287 -0.78 -8.17 5.49
C GLU A 287 -1.48 -9.38 6.10
N SER A 288 -1.71 -9.33 7.41
CA SER A 288 -2.44 -10.39 8.11
C SER A 288 -3.94 -10.38 7.81
N ASP A 289 -4.50 -9.21 7.52
CA ASP A 289 -5.88 -9.01 7.10
C ASP A 289 -5.90 -7.99 5.96
N TYR A 290 -6.79 -8.20 4.98
CA TYR A 290 -7.04 -7.28 3.87
C TYR A 290 -8.49 -6.80 3.82
N SER A 291 -9.35 -7.37 4.66
CA SER A 291 -10.80 -7.10 4.70
C SER A 291 -11.13 -5.74 5.32
N ASN A 292 -10.21 -5.24 6.14
CA ASN A 292 -10.29 -4.00 6.89
C ASN A 292 -9.54 -2.82 6.22
N ASN A 293 -8.86 -3.03 5.08
CA ASN A 293 -8.08 -2.02 4.34
C ASN A 293 -8.89 -0.89 3.68
N ARG A 294 -10.21 -0.81 3.90
CA ARG A 294 -11.09 0.08 3.13
C ARG A 294 -12.17 0.71 3.97
N VAL A 295 -12.25 2.04 3.91
CA VAL A 295 -13.34 2.84 4.44
C VAL A 295 -14.29 3.23 3.31
N ARG A 296 -15.59 3.16 3.58
CA ARG A 296 -16.63 3.78 2.76
C ARG A 296 -17.43 4.79 3.57
N CYS A 297 -17.63 5.97 3.00
CA CYS A 297 -18.42 7.05 3.54
C CYS A 297 -19.51 7.45 2.57
N ASP A 298 -20.66 7.86 3.07
CA ASP A 298 -21.69 8.51 2.28
C ASP A 298 -21.32 10.00 2.12
N VAL A 299 -21.51 10.54 0.92
CA VAL A 299 -21.16 11.93 0.59
C VAL A 299 -22.34 12.64 -0.04
N ILE A 300 -22.71 13.79 0.52
CA ILE A 300 -23.57 14.77 -0.14
C ILE A 300 -22.67 15.88 -0.67
N LEU A 301 -22.55 15.98 -1.99
CA LEU A 301 -21.79 17.01 -2.66
C LEU A 301 -22.74 18.12 -3.12
N GLU A 302 -22.55 19.33 -2.63
CA GLU A 302 -23.27 20.51 -3.08
C GLU A 302 -22.40 21.37 -4.01
N LYS A 303 -22.91 22.53 -4.42
CA LYS A 303 -22.14 23.46 -5.26
C LYS A 303 -20.93 24.07 -4.53
N ALA A 304 -21.07 24.32 -3.22
CA ALA A 304 -20.09 25.07 -2.42
C ALA A 304 -19.72 24.38 -1.09
N SER A 305 -20.28 23.20 -0.82
CA SER A 305 -20.04 22.43 0.40
C SER A 305 -20.03 20.94 0.07
N ALA A 306 -19.51 20.13 1.00
CA ALA A 306 -19.63 18.69 0.97
C ALA A 306 -19.82 18.18 2.40
N TYR A 307 -20.69 17.19 2.56
CA TYR A 307 -20.93 16.51 3.84
C TYR A 307 -20.55 15.05 3.70
N VAL A 308 -19.57 14.62 4.49
CA VAL A 308 -19.10 13.23 4.56
C VAL A 308 -19.59 12.63 5.87
N TYR A 309 -20.29 11.49 5.81
CA TYR A 309 -20.90 10.86 6.96
C TYR A 309 -21.00 9.33 6.79
N ASN A 310 -21.40 8.61 7.84
CA ASN A 310 -21.50 7.15 7.86
C ASN A 310 -20.21 6.45 7.37
N CYS A 311 -19.04 7.00 7.72
CA CYS A 311 -17.76 6.38 7.42
C CYS A 311 -17.58 5.09 8.24
N ALA A 312 -17.29 3.98 7.57
CA ALA A 312 -17.01 2.70 8.23
C ALA A 312 -16.07 1.83 7.40
N ASN A 313 -15.29 0.99 8.08
CA ASN A 313 -14.52 -0.06 7.42
C ASN A 313 -15.46 -1.10 6.81
N THR A 314 -15.12 -1.63 5.63
CA THR A 314 -16.02 -2.49 4.84
C THR A 314 -16.46 -3.77 5.54
N ASP A 315 -15.70 -4.27 6.51
CA ASP A 315 -16.08 -5.40 7.37
C ASP A 315 -17.34 -5.11 8.22
N LEU A 316 -17.58 -3.84 8.59
CA LEU A 316 -18.70 -3.44 9.46
C LEU A 316 -20.04 -3.26 8.73
N ARG A 317 -20.07 -3.19 7.39
CA ARG A 317 -21.34 -3.09 6.64
C ARG A 317 -22.04 -4.46 6.46
N GLY A 318 -21.36 -5.57 6.80
CA GLY A 318 -21.94 -6.92 6.82
C GLY A 318 -22.80 -7.24 8.06
N LEU A 319 -22.64 -6.48 9.15
CA LEU A 319 -23.33 -6.69 10.43
C LEU A 319 -24.45 -5.67 10.72
N GLY A 320 -24.71 -4.73 9.80
CA GLY A 320 -25.60 -3.58 10.02
C GLY A 320 -26.94 -3.56 9.28
N ARG A 321 -27.26 -4.55 8.45
CA ARG A 321 -28.61 -4.69 7.83
C ARG A 321 -29.57 -5.55 8.65
N VAL A 322 -29.38 -5.57 9.97
CA VAL A 322 -30.33 -6.15 10.92
C VAL A 322 -30.55 -5.17 12.06
N TYR A 323 -31.08 -3.98 11.78
CA TYR A 323 -32.05 -3.34 12.68
C TYR A 323 -33.04 -2.54 11.81
N ARG A 324 -34.30 -2.71 12.16
CA ARG A 324 -35.52 -2.28 11.46
C ARG A 324 -35.63 -0.77 11.31
#